data_AF-A0A414EWD3-F1
#
_entry.id   AF-A0A414EWD3-F1
#
_cell.length_a   1.000
_cell.length_b   1.000
_cell.length_c   1.000
_cell.angle_alpha   90.00
_cell.angle_beta   90.00
_cell.angle_gamma   90.00
#
_symmetry.space_group_name_H-M   'P 1'
#
loop_
_entity.id
_entity.type
_entity.pdbx_description
1 polymer ?
#
loop_
_entity_poly.entity_id
_entity_poly.type
_entity_poly.pdbx_seq_one_letter_code
_entity_poly.pdbx_strand_id
1 'polypeptide(L)'
;MSDSVSKLLIEKCGVAFFLVVILALAIIAILHFGVKFDINEFIESRKKRHRKLAQSYCPHMDLIPRRDNSFQVNSLFYTPFGTPNWFCSRCGAVLPYEPDQEKIKAKATYYLNHPKAYKKAMRKYNKHAKKSL
;
A
#
# COMPACT_ATOMS: atom_id res chain seq x y z
N MET A 1 -14.26 -32.54 -15.96
CA MET A 1 -13.06 -33.00 -16.70
C MET A 1 -12.10 -33.83 -15.84
N SER A 2 -12.12 -33.74 -14.49
CA SER A 2 -11.32 -34.56 -13.58
C SER A 2 -11.78 -36.02 -13.48
N ASP A 3 -13.10 -36.28 -13.54
CA ASP A 3 -13.67 -37.61 -13.29
C ASP A 3 -13.26 -38.67 -14.33
N SER A 4 -13.15 -38.28 -15.60
CA SER A 4 -12.81 -39.19 -16.70
C SER A 4 -11.35 -39.67 -16.60
N VAL A 5 -10.45 -38.78 -16.20
CA VAL A 5 -9.02 -39.07 -16.05
C VAL A 5 -8.76 -39.91 -14.79
N SER A 6 -9.51 -39.62 -13.71
CA SER A 6 -9.42 -40.35 -12.45
C SER A 6 -9.85 -41.81 -12.61
N LYS A 7 -10.97 -42.06 -13.30
CA LYS A 7 -11.46 -43.42 -13.57
C LYS A 7 -10.49 -44.23 -14.43
N LEU A 8 -9.95 -43.63 -15.49
CA LEU A 8 -8.99 -44.30 -16.39
C LEU A 8 -7.68 -44.72 -15.68
N LEU A 9 -7.18 -43.90 -14.76
CA LEU A 9 -5.97 -44.19 -13.99
C LEU A 9 -6.18 -45.28 -12.93
N ILE A 10 -7.34 -45.27 -12.27
CA ILE A 10 -7.72 -46.29 -11.28
C ILE A 10 -7.88 -47.66 -11.96
N GLU A 11 -8.47 -47.69 -13.15
CA GLU A 11 -8.75 -48.92 -13.90
C GLU A 11 -7.49 -49.57 -14.50
N LYS A 12 -6.47 -48.77 -14.85
CA LYS A 12 -5.21 -49.28 -15.46
C LYS A 12 -4.08 -49.55 -14.47
N CYS A 13 -3.96 -48.77 -13.39
CA CYS A 13 -2.80 -48.82 -12.49
C CYS A 13 -3.16 -49.20 -11.04
N GLY A 14 -4.46 -49.37 -10.73
CA GLY A 14 -4.93 -49.71 -9.40
C GLY A 14 -4.98 -48.52 -8.44
N VAL A 15 -5.89 -48.59 -7.46
CA VAL A 15 -6.20 -47.51 -6.50
C VAL A 15 -4.96 -47.08 -5.70
N ALA A 16 -4.08 -48.03 -5.35
CA ALA A 16 -2.87 -47.76 -4.57
C ALA A 16 -1.88 -46.83 -5.31
N PHE A 17 -1.67 -47.04 -6.61
CA PHE A 17 -0.78 -46.20 -7.41
C PHE A 17 -1.32 -44.77 -7.55
N PHE A 18 -2.62 -44.64 -7.78
CA PHE A 18 -3.27 -43.33 -7.88
C PHE A 18 -3.14 -42.50 -6.59
N LEU A 19 -3.30 -43.14 -5.43
CA LEU A 19 -3.11 -42.49 -4.13
C LEU A 19 -1.67 -42.01 -3.92
N VAL A 20 -0.67 -42.80 -4.33
CA VAL A 20 0.75 -42.41 -4.24
C VAL A 20 1.05 -41.21 -5.13
N VAL A 21 0.49 -41.16 -6.35
CA VAL A 21 0.67 -40.02 -7.27
C VAL A 21 0.06 -38.74 -6.71
N ILE A 22 -1.16 -38.80 -6.14
CA ILE A 22 -1.79 -37.64 -5.50
C ILE A 22 -0.97 -37.17 -4.30
N LEU A 23 -0.49 -38.09 -3.46
CA LEU A 23 0.33 -37.76 -2.30
C LEU A 23 1.63 -37.07 -2.73
N ALA A 24 2.30 -37.60 -3.75
CA ALA A 24 3.52 -37.00 -4.30
C ALA A 24 3.26 -35.58 -4.84
N LEU A 25 2.18 -35.36 -5.59
CA LEU A 25 1.79 -34.03 -6.08
C LEU A 25 1.45 -33.06 -4.95
N ALA A 26 0.79 -33.52 -3.89
CA ALA A 26 0.47 -32.72 -2.72
C ALA A 26 1.74 -32.29 -1.96
N ILE A 27 2.70 -33.20 -1.76
CA ILE A 27 3.99 -32.91 -1.12
C ILE A 27 4.79 -31.91 -1.95
N ILE A 28 4.88 -32.12 -3.27
CA ILE A 28 5.57 -31.20 -4.18
C ILE A 28 4.93 -29.81 -4.14
N ALA A 29 3.60 -29.72 -4.16
CA ALA A 29 2.89 -28.45 -4.07
C ALA A 29 3.17 -27.74 -2.75
N ILE A 30 3.12 -28.45 -1.61
CA ILE A 30 3.40 -27.86 -0.29
C ILE A 30 4.86 -27.42 -0.18
N LEU A 31 5.82 -28.22 -0.65
CA LEU A 31 7.24 -27.85 -0.60
C LEU A 31 7.56 -26.70 -1.56
N HIS A 32 7.15 -26.76 -2.82
CA HIS A 32 7.47 -25.68 -3.77
C HIS A 32 6.73 -24.37 -3.48
N PHE A 33 5.47 -24.44 -3.03
CA PHE A 33 4.67 -23.25 -2.76
C PHE A 33 4.93 -22.72 -1.34
N GLY A 34 5.08 -23.60 -0.35
CA GLY A 34 5.33 -23.24 1.05
C GLY A 34 6.76 -22.79 1.33
N VAL A 35 7.79 -23.35 0.65
CA VAL A 35 9.19 -22.94 0.86
C VAL A 35 9.51 -21.60 0.18
N LYS A 36 8.81 -21.25 -0.91
CA LYS A 36 9.02 -19.98 -1.62
C LYS A 36 8.19 -18.81 -1.10
N PHE A 37 7.13 -19.08 -0.33
CA PHE A 37 6.26 -18.03 0.18
C PHE A 37 6.77 -17.55 1.54
N ASP A 38 7.72 -16.62 1.53
CA ASP A 38 8.07 -15.87 2.74
C ASP A 38 6.92 -14.90 3.07
N ILE A 39 6.08 -15.30 4.03
CA ILE A 39 4.98 -14.50 4.53
C ILE A 39 5.48 -13.16 5.06
N ASN A 40 6.67 -13.12 5.67
CA ASN A 40 7.25 -11.90 6.22
C ASN A 40 7.65 -10.93 5.10
N GLU A 41 8.30 -11.43 4.04
CA GLU A 41 8.61 -10.62 2.84
C GLU A 41 7.33 -10.12 2.15
N PHE A 42 6.29 -10.96 2.05
CA PHE A 42 5.00 -10.55 1.51
C PHE A 42 4.33 -9.45 2.34
N ILE A 43 4.38 -9.55 3.66
CA ILE A 43 3.83 -8.52 4.56
C ILE A 43 4.61 -7.21 4.41
N GLU A 44 5.95 -7.27 4.44
CA GLU A 44 6.80 -6.09 4.28
C GLU A 44 6.62 -5.39 2.93
N SER A 45 6.58 -6.16 1.84
CA SER A 45 6.35 -5.62 0.49
C SER A 45 4.97 -4.96 0.38
N ARG A 46 3.93 -5.57 0.98
CA ARG A 46 2.58 -4.99 1.06
C ARG A 46 2.58 -3.69 1.86
N LYS A 47 3.21 -3.66 3.04
CA LYS A 47 3.31 -2.46 3.88
C LYS A 47 4.03 -1.34 3.14
N LYS A 48 5.17 -1.63 2.52
CA LYS A 48 5.95 -0.68 1.70
C LYS A 48 5.14 -0.12 0.54
N ARG A 49 4.38 -0.97 -0.17
CA ARG A 49 3.47 -0.53 -1.24
C ARG A 49 2.41 0.43 -0.72
N HIS A 50 1.74 0.08 0.38
CA HIS A 50 0.72 0.93 0.96
C HIS A 50 1.28 2.24 1.55
N ARG A 51 2.50 2.23 2.09
CA ARG A 51 3.20 3.44 2.55
C ARG A 51 3.45 4.40 1.39
N LYS A 52 3.99 3.91 0.26
CA LYS A 52 4.19 4.73 -0.95
C LYS A 52 2.88 5.31 -1.49
N LEU A 53 1.80 4.53 -1.47
CA LEU A 53 0.46 5.02 -1.87
C LEU A 53 -0.09 6.06 -0.89
N ALA A 54 0.15 5.90 0.41
CA ALA A 54 -0.24 6.92 1.39
C ALA A 54 0.54 8.22 1.14
N GLN A 55 1.85 8.13 0.90
CA GLN A 55 2.68 9.30 0.57
C GLN A 55 2.20 10.01 -0.70
N SER A 56 1.81 9.28 -1.74
CA SER A 56 1.31 9.90 -2.98
C SER A 56 -0.05 10.60 -2.83
N TYR A 57 -0.95 10.06 -2.00
CA TYR A 57 -2.25 10.68 -1.74
C TYR A 57 -2.22 11.75 -0.65
N CYS A 58 -1.10 11.90 0.06
CA CYS A 58 -0.95 12.93 1.07
C CYS A 58 -0.96 14.34 0.42
N PRO A 59 -1.83 15.24 0.87
CA PRO A 59 -1.77 16.64 0.45
C PRO A 59 -0.49 17.35 0.88
N HIS A 60 0.19 16.86 1.92
CA HIS A 60 1.35 17.47 2.59
C HIS A 60 1.08 18.86 3.18
N MET A 61 -0.18 19.16 3.45
CA MET A 61 -0.64 20.40 4.04
C MET A 61 -1.86 20.16 4.95
N ASP A 62 -2.11 21.13 5.82
CA ASP A 62 -3.33 21.27 6.59
C ASP A 62 -4.09 22.53 6.21
N LEU A 63 -5.42 22.37 6.12
CA LEU A 63 -6.38 23.43 5.87
C LEU A 63 -7.20 23.59 7.14
N ILE A 64 -6.90 24.62 7.92
CA ILE A 64 -7.56 24.90 9.20
C ILE A 64 -8.54 26.05 8.99
N PRO A 65 -9.85 25.85 9.19
CA PRO A 65 -10.83 26.93 9.10
C PRO A 65 -10.63 27.95 10.23
N ARG A 66 -10.71 29.23 9.91
CA ARG A 66 -10.69 30.35 10.88
C ARG A 66 -12.10 30.93 11.04
N ARG A 67 -12.29 31.70 12.12
CA ARG A 67 -13.60 32.29 12.48
C ARG A 67 -14.11 33.32 11.46
N ASP A 68 -13.21 33.90 10.68
CA ASP A 68 -13.46 34.90 9.64
C ASP A 68 -13.81 34.29 8.27
N ASN A 69 -14.24 33.02 8.24
CA ASN A 69 -14.53 32.29 7.01
C ASN A 69 -13.30 32.13 6.07
N SER A 70 -12.10 32.38 6.59
CA SER A 70 -10.84 32.12 5.89
C SER A 70 -10.26 30.75 6.24
N PHE A 71 -9.29 30.28 5.46
CA PHE A 71 -8.55 29.05 5.74
C PHE A 71 -7.08 29.37 5.96
N GLN A 72 -6.53 28.86 7.06
CA GLN A 72 -5.09 28.82 7.27
C GLN A 72 -4.51 27.57 6.61
N VAL A 73 -3.53 27.79 5.74
CA VAL A 73 -2.78 26.73 5.08
C VAL A 73 -1.44 26.56 5.78
N ASN A 74 -1.23 25.41 6.41
CA ASN A 74 0.05 25.07 7.03
C ASN A 74 0.73 23.95 6.24
N SER A 75 2.00 24.15 5.87
CA SER A 75 2.82 23.05 5.36
C SER A 75 3.08 22.03 6.46
N LEU A 76 2.99 20.75 6.14
CA LEU A 76 3.31 19.66 7.07
C LEU A 76 4.78 19.23 7.00
N PHE A 77 5.59 19.90 6.17
CA PHE A 77 7.01 19.62 6.06
C PHE A 77 7.79 20.35 7.15
N TYR A 78 8.68 19.62 7.81
CA TYR A 78 9.62 20.15 8.81
C TYR A 78 11.00 19.54 8.59
N THR A 79 12.05 20.24 9.00
CA THR A 79 13.43 19.73 9.01
C THR A 79 13.82 19.39 10.46
N PRO A 80 14.07 18.11 10.77
CA PRO A 80 14.68 17.73 12.04
C PRO A 80 16.11 18.30 12.16
N PHE A 81 16.55 18.55 13.39
CA PHE A 81 17.93 18.96 13.63
C PHE A 81 18.93 17.92 13.09
N GLY A 82 19.99 18.39 12.43
CA GLY A 82 21.07 17.54 11.92
C GLY A 82 20.83 16.94 10.53
N THR A 83 19.78 17.35 9.80
CA THR A 83 19.58 16.92 8.41
C THR A 83 19.03 18.05 7.51
N PRO A 84 19.54 18.20 6.28
CA PRO A 84 18.97 19.14 5.32
C PRO A 84 17.64 18.65 4.72
N ASN A 85 17.25 17.41 5.02
CA ASN A 85 16.04 16.82 4.47
C ASN A 85 14.78 17.34 5.17
N TRP A 86 13.72 17.49 4.39
CA TRP A 86 12.40 17.89 4.85
C TRP A 86 11.47 16.68 4.93
N PHE A 87 10.78 16.55 6.05
CA PHE A 87 9.94 15.40 6.37
C PHE A 87 8.50 15.85 6.52
N CYS A 88 7.57 15.13 5.90
CA CYS A 88 6.15 15.36 6.17
C CYS A 88 5.74 14.69 7.50
N SER A 89 5.25 15.47 8.45
CA SER A 89 4.77 15.00 9.75
C SER A 89 3.62 13.99 9.67
N ARG A 90 2.83 14.01 8.59
CA ARG A 90 1.70 13.08 8.38
C ARG A 90 2.08 11.75 7.76
N CYS A 91 2.90 11.73 6.71
CA CYS A 91 3.16 10.52 5.91
C CYS A 91 4.62 10.07 5.91
N GLY A 92 5.52 10.84 6.55
CA GLY A 92 6.95 10.57 6.57
C GLY A 92 7.59 10.58 5.17
N ALA A 93 7.00 11.30 4.21
CA ALA A 93 7.64 11.57 2.93
C ALA A 93 8.86 12.47 3.16
N VAL A 94 9.95 12.20 2.45
CA VAL A 94 11.22 12.91 2.58
C VAL A 94 11.49 13.67 1.29
N LEU A 95 11.85 14.94 1.41
CA LEU A 95 12.32 15.78 0.33
C LEU A 95 13.76 16.21 0.61
N PRO A 96 14.67 16.14 -0.37
CA PRO A 96 16.07 16.53 -0.17
C PRO A 96 16.29 18.05 -0.21
N TYR A 97 15.24 18.82 -0.53
CA TYR A 97 15.26 20.27 -0.63
C TYR A 97 14.02 20.87 0.03
N GLU A 98 14.09 22.17 0.31
CA GLU A 98 12.99 22.93 0.89
C GLU A 98 11.74 22.89 -0.01
N PRO A 99 10.56 22.57 0.54
CA PRO A 99 9.32 22.60 -0.20
C PRO A 99 9.05 23.97 -0.81
N ASP A 100 8.85 23.98 -2.12
CA ASP A 100 8.47 25.16 -2.88
C ASP A 100 7.12 25.72 -2.39
N GLN A 101 7.18 26.92 -1.83
CA GLN A 101 6.04 27.61 -1.21
C GLN A 101 4.96 27.97 -2.24
N GLU A 102 5.33 28.27 -3.49
CA GLU A 102 4.35 28.59 -4.53
C GLU A 102 3.55 27.35 -4.93
N LYS A 103 4.22 26.19 -5.04
CA LYS A 103 3.54 24.90 -5.30
C LYS A 103 2.60 24.52 -4.17
N ILE A 104 2.99 24.76 -2.92
CA ILE A 104 2.12 24.51 -1.76
C ILE A 104 0.88 25.41 -1.83
N LYS A 105 1.07 26.72 -2.09
CA LYS A 105 -0.04 27.67 -2.25
C LYS A 105 -0.97 27.27 -3.40
N ALA A 106 -0.44 26.97 -4.58
CA ALA A 106 -1.24 26.55 -5.73
C ALA A 106 -2.06 25.29 -5.43
N LYS A 107 -1.46 24.29 -4.78
CA LYS A 107 -2.14 23.06 -4.37
C LYS A 107 -3.21 23.32 -3.31
N ALA A 108 -2.97 24.23 -2.37
CA ALA A 108 -3.95 24.64 -1.38
C ALA A 108 -5.15 25.34 -2.02
N THR A 109 -4.90 26.33 -2.88
CA THR A 109 -5.94 27.02 -3.65
C THR A 109 -6.77 26.04 -4.47
N TYR A 110 -6.14 25.07 -5.12
CA TYR A 110 -6.85 24.01 -5.85
C TYR A 110 -7.81 23.23 -4.94
N TYR A 111 -7.36 22.80 -3.75
CA TYR A 111 -8.20 22.04 -2.83
C TYR A 111 -9.29 22.86 -2.15
N LEU A 112 -9.05 24.16 -1.92
CA LEU A 112 -10.08 25.09 -1.44
C LEU A 112 -11.20 25.26 -2.47
N ASN A 113 -10.85 25.37 -3.75
CA ASN A 113 -11.83 25.44 -4.84
C ASN A 113 -12.49 24.08 -5.15
N HIS A 114 -11.85 22.96 -4.76
CA HIS A 114 -12.32 21.59 -5.00
C HIS A 114 -12.36 20.75 -3.72
N PRO A 115 -13.25 21.06 -2.75
CA PRO A 115 -13.28 20.38 -1.45
C PRO A 115 -13.55 18.87 -1.56
N LYS A 116 -14.33 18.45 -2.58
CA LYS A 116 -14.56 17.03 -2.88
C LYS A 116 -13.26 16.30 -3.27
N ALA A 117 -12.35 16.96 -3.98
CA ALA A 117 -11.07 16.38 -4.37
C ALA A 117 -10.15 16.20 -3.15
N TYR A 118 -10.12 17.18 -2.24
CA TYR A 118 -9.41 17.08 -0.97
C TYR A 118 -9.93 15.91 -0.12
N LYS A 119 -11.25 15.84 0.09
CA LYS A 119 -11.89 14.74 0.83
C LYS A 119 -11.58 13.37 0.21
N LYS A 120 -11.57 13.27 -1.13
CA LYS A 120 -11.21 12.04 -1.86
C LYS A 120 -9.75 11.66 -1.64
N ALA A 121 -8.82 12.62 -1.74
CA ALA A 121 -7.40 12.39 -1.48
C ALA A 121 -7.19 11.90 -0.04
N MET A 122 -7.84 12.55 0.94
CA MET A 122 -7.71 12.17 2.34
C MET A 122 -8.32 10.80 2.66
N ARG A 123 -9.46 10.45 2.05
CA ARG A 123 -10.04 9.10 2.17
C ARG A 123 -9.09 8.04 1.62
N LYS A 124 -8.41 8.29 0.50
CA LYS A 124 -7.43 7.36 -0.08
C LYS A 124 -6.18 7.25 0.79
N TYR A 125 -5.66 8.37 1.28
CA TYR A 125 -4.56 8.40 2.23
C TYR A 125 -4.89 7.55 3.46
N ASN A 126 -6.00 7.80 4.16
CA ASN A 126 -6.39 7.05 5.36
C ASN A 126 -6.51 5.55 5.11
N LYS A 127 -7.10 5.16 3.96
CA LYS A 127 -7.21 3.75 3.55
C LYS A 127 -5.84 3.08 3.41
N HIS A 128 -4.85 3.78 2.87
CA HIS A 128 -3.52 3.24 2.64
C HIS A 128 -2.62 3.33 3.88
N ALA A 129 -2.71 4.42 4.64
CA ALA A 129 -1.99 4.61 5.90
C ALA A 129 -2.34 3.52 6.92
N LYS A 130 -3.63 3.15 7.05
CA LYS A 130 -4.06 2.04 7.92
C LYS A 130 -3.48 0.68 7.50
N LYS A 131 -3.17 0.50 6.21
CA LYS A 131 -2.63 -0.76 5.67
C LYS A 131 -1.10 -0.79 5.59
N SER A 132 -0.44 0.34 5.90
CA SER A 132 1.02 0.42 5.97
C SER A 132 1.57 0.21 7.37
N LEU A 133 0.69 0.16 8.38
CA LEU A 133 0.99 -0.29 9.74
C LEU A 133 1.05 -1.83 9.74
#